data_AF-A0A967U2G5-F1
#
_entry.id   AF-A0A967U2G5-F1
#
_cell.length_a   1.000
_cell.length_b   1.000
_cell.length_c   1.000
_cell.angle_alpha   90.00
_cell.angle_beta   90.00
_cell.angle_gamma   90.00
#
_symmetry.space_group_name_H-M   'P 1'
#
loop_
_entity.id
_entity.type
_entity.pdbx_description
1 polymer ?
#
loop_
_entity_poly.entity_id
_entity_poly.type
_entity_poly.pdbx_seq_one_letter_code
_entity_poly.pdbx_strand_id
1 'polypeptide(L)'
;RYKDMDSPLKPRDEDERALLQELVAAQHEKFVEVVKTGRPRMTTREVRDLADGRIISAQEAQERGLIDKLGYLDDAYQRISELSGFSRNRLVRYANAWHTGNNIYSNAFPVEPFSD
;
A
#
# COMPACT_ATOMS: atom_id res chain seq x y z
N ARG A 1 30.75 -15.53 7.63
CA ARG A 1 31.21 -14.83 6.42
C ARG A 1 30.44 -13.53 6.19
N TYR A 2 29.12 -13.48 6.33
CA TYR A 2 28.31 -12.29 6.00
C TYR A 2 27.75 -11.51 7.21
N LYS A 3 28.39 -11.61 8.38
CA LYS A 3 27.86 -11.04 9.64
C LYS A 3 27.92 -9.50 9.66
N ASP A 4 28.87 -8.96 8.93
CA ASP A 4 29.18 -7.53 8.77
C ASP A 4 28.86 -7.03 7.34
N MET A 5 28.03 -7.78 6.59
CA MET A 5 27.56 -7.41 5.26
C MET A 5 26.85 -6.06 5.27
N ASP A 6 27.09 -5.24 4.23
CA ASP A 6 26.59 -3.86 4.09
C ASP A 6 27.09 -2.87 5.16
N SER A 7 28.17 -3.21 5.87
CA SER A 7 28.81 -2.29 6.79
C SER A 7 29.39 -1.07 6.04
N PRO A 8 29.09 0.18 6.48
CA PRO A 8 29.63 1.38 5.85
C PRO A 8 31.13 1.59 6.14
N LEU A 9 31.72 0.76 7.01
CA LEU A 9 33.11 0.85 7.44
C LEU A 9 34.06 -0.01 6.60
N LYS A 10 33.56 -0.74 5.60
CA LYS A 10 34.38 -1.58 4.72
C LYS A 10 34.13 -1.26 3.24
N PRO A 11 35.11 -1.51 2.36
CA PRO A 11 34.90 -1.46 0.93
C PRO A 11 33.79 -2.42 0.50
N ARG A 12 33.10 -2.06 -0.59
CA ARG A 12 32.00 -2.87 -1.15
C ARG A 12 32.52 -4.22 -1.64
N ASP A 13 31.86 -5.30 -1.25
CA ASP A 13 32.10 -6.66 -1.73
C ASP A 13 31.01 -7.04 -2.76
N GLU A 14 31.43 -7.54 -3.92
CA GLU A 14 30.51 -7.95 -4.99
C GLU A 14 29.74 -9.23 -4.64
N ASP A 15 30.32 -10.16 -3.87
CA ASP A 15 29.63 -11.37 -3.40
C ASP A 15 28.47 -10.98 -2.45
N GLU A 16 28.73 -10.04 -1.55
CA GLU A 16 27.73 -9.48 -0.63
C GLU A 16 26.64 -8.74 -1.38
N ARG A 17 27.01 -7.94 -2.39
CA ARG A 17 26.05 -7.24 -3.24
C ARG A 17 25.15 -8.20 -4.02
N ALA A 18 25.71 -9.29 -4.55
CA ALA A 18 24.96 -10.31 -5.27
C ALA A 18 23.92 -10.99 -4.34
N LEU A 19 24.32 -11.34 -3.12
CA LEU A 19 23.41 -11.91 -2.12
C LEU A 19 22.27 -10.94 -1.76
N LEU A 20 22.58 -9.67 -1.50
CA LEU A 20 21.56 -8.65 -1.24
C LEU A 20 20.63 -8.45 -2.45
N GLN A 21 21.19 -8.48 -3.67
CA GLN A 21 20.42 -8.34 -4.89
C GLN A 21 19.44 -9.50 -5.09
N GLU A 22 19.84 -10.74 -4.75
CA GLU A 22 18.96 -11.91 -4.76
C GLU A 22 17.80 -11.75 -3.77
N LEU A 23 18.08 -11.28 -2.56
CA LEU A 23 17.05 -11.02 -1.54
C LEU A 23 16.05 -9.95 -1.99
N VAL A 24 16.54 -8.84 -2.56
CA VAL A 24 15.69 -7.78 -3.11
C VAL A 24 14.86 -8.29 -4.28
N ALA A 25 15.46 -9.08 -5.19
CA ALA A 25 14.74 -9.67 -6.32
C ALA A 25 13.62 -10.62 -5.85
N ALA A 26 13.89 -11.47 -4.85
CA ALA A 26 12.89 -12.35 -4.27
C ALA A 26 11.73 -11.56 -3.63
N GLN A 27 12.01 -10.44 -2.96
CA GLN A 27 10.97 -9.59 -2.39
C GLN A 27 10.19 -8.81 -3.45
N HIS A 28 10.86 -8.39 -4.53
CA HIS A 28 10.23 -7.74 -5.67
C HIS A 28 9.25 -8.67 -6.40
N GLU A 29 9.62 -9.93 -6.62
CA GLU A 29 8.72 -10.92 -7.23
C GLU A 29 7.47 -11.17 -6.37
N LYS A 30 7.61 -11.23 -5.04
CA LYS A 30 6.45 -11.30 -4.13
C LYS A 30 5.55 -10.07 -4.27
N PHE A 31 6.12 -8.88 -4.42
CA PHE A 31 5.34 -7.67 -4.64
C PHE A 31 4.54 -7.74 -5.95
N VAL A 32 5.19 -8.15 -7.04
CA VAL A 32 4.55 -8.34 -8.35
C VAL A 32 3.40 -9.35 -8.26
N GLU A 33 3.59 -10.46 -7.55
CA GLU A 33 2.57 -11.49 -7.34
C GLU A 33 1.34 -10.95 -6.59
N VAL A 34 1.55 -10.21 -5.50
CA VAL A 34 0.47 -9.59 -4.71
C VAL A 34 -0.32 -8.61 -5.58
N VAL A 35 0.37 -7.75 -6.33
CA VAL A 35 -0.29 -6.77 -7.21
C VAL A 35 -1.07 -7.47 -8.31
N LYS A 36 -0.50 -8.48 -8.97
CA LYS A 36 -1.18 -9.27 -10.01
C LYS A 36 -2.42 -9.99 -9.46
N THR A 37 -2.33 -10.54 -8.25
CA THR A 37 -3.46 -11.21 -7.58
C THR A 37 -4.58 -10.22 -7.27
N GLY A 38 -4.24 -9.03 -6.78
CA GLY A 38 -5.21 -7.96 -6.53
C GLY A 38 -5.78 -7.32 -7.81
N ARG A 39 -5.03 -7.36 -8.91
CA ARG A 39 -5.38 -6.78 -10.22
C ARG A 39 -5.41 -7.86 -11.32
N PRO A 40 -6.38 -8.78 -11.29
CA PRO A 40 -6.42 -9.92 -12.21
C PRO A 40 -6.49 -9.51 -13.69
N ARG A 41 -7.03 -8.31 -13.98
CA ARG A 41 -7.12 -7.72 -15.33
C ARG A 41 -5.78 -7.27 -15.92
N MET A 42 -4.76 -7.02 -15.09
CA MET A 42 -3.43 -6.62 -15.56
C MET A 42 -2.58 -7.85 -15.84
N THR A 43 -1.81 -7.89 -16.91
CA THR A 43 -0.84 -8.96 -17.18
C THR A 43 0.36 -8.85 -16.23
N THR A 44 1.07 -9.95 -15.96
CA THR A 44 2.30 -9.93 -15.16
C THR A 44 3.36 -8.99 -15.76
N ARG A 45 3.39 -8.88 -17.09
CA ARG A 45 4.27 -7.95 -17.80
C ARG A 45 3.93 -6.49 -17.48
N GLU A 46 2.66 -6.10 -17.58
CA GLU A 46 2.24 -4.73 -17.25
C GLU A 46 2.53 -4.38 -15.79
N VAL A 47 2.36 -5.32 -14.87
CA VAL A 47 2.73 -5.12 -13.46
C VAL A 47 4.23 -4.91 -13.30
N ARG A 48 5.07 -5.71 -13.97
CA ARG A 48 6.55 -5.55 -13.92
C ARG A 48 7.01 -4.23 -14.55
N ASP A 49 6.42 -3.83 -15.67
CA ASP A 49 6.73 -2.57 -16.35
C ASP A 49 6.42 -1.35 -15.44
N LEU A 50 5.52 -1.51 -14.47
CA LEU A 50 5.18 -0.49 -13.47
C LEU A 50 5.92 -0.62 -12.14
N ALA A 51 6.46 -1.80 -11.84
CA ALA A 51 7.13 -2.11 -10.58
C ALA A 51 8.62 -1.72 -10.60
N ASP A 52 8.98 -0.57 -11.16
CA ASP A 52 10.37 -0.10 -11.23
C ASP A 52 10.76 0.90 -10.12
N GLY A 53 9.84 1.15 -9.19
CA GLY A 53 10.05 2.01 -8.01
C GLY A 53 9.70 3.48 -8.22
N ARG A 54 9.26 3.89 -9.41
CA ARG A 54 8.82 5.28 -9.64
C ARG A 54 7.51 5.60 -8.93
N ILE A 55 7.34 6.87 -8.58
CA ILE A 55 6.06 7.41 -8.13
C ILE A 55 5.26 7.84 -9.36
N ILE A 56 4.00 7.43 -9.43
CA ILE A 56 3.06 7.82 -10.49
C ILE A 56 1.93 8.66 -9.93
N SER A 57 1.31 9.48 -10.79
CA SER A 57 0.14 10.26 -10.40
C SER A 57 -1.08 9.36 -10.18
N ALA A 58 -2.06 9.87 -9.42
CA ALA A 58 -3.29 9.12 -9.17
C ALA A 58 -4.10 8.89 -10.47
N GLN A 59 -4.07 9.84 -11.41
CA GLN A 59 -4.68 9.70 -12.74
C GLN A 59 -4.03 8.57 -13.54
N GLU A 60 -2.69 8.57 -13.62
CA GLU A 60 -1.94 7.52 -14.28
C GLU A 60 -2.17 6.15 -13.63
N ALA A 61 -2.23 6.08 -12.30
CA ALA A 61 -2.54 4.85 -11.58
C ALA A 61 -3.93 4.30 -11.96
N GLN A 62 -4.91 5.19 -12.18
CA GLN A 62 -6.25 4.78 -12.61
C GLN A 62 -6.25 4.28 -14.05
N GLU A 63 -5.63 5.03 -14.97
CA GLU A 63 -5.53 4.67 -16.39
C GLU A 63 -4.85 3.32 -16.59
N ARG A 64 -3.84 3.03 -15.78
CA ARG A 64 -3.10 1.75 -15.81
C ARG A 64 -3.72 0.65 -14.95
N GLY A 65 -4.88 0.90 -14.33
CA GLY A 65 -5.64 -0.10 -13.59
C GLY A 65 -5.08 -0.49 -12.21
N LEU A 66 -4.16 0.30 -11.66
CA LEU A 66 -3.62 0.11 -10.30
C LEU A 66 -4.62 0.55 -9.22
N ILE A 67 -5.50 1.50 -9.53
CA ILE A 67 -6.62 1.91 -8.67
C ILE A 67 -7.94 1.86 -9.46
N ASP A 68 -9.05 1.67 -8.74
CA ASP A 68 -10.37 1.53 -9.37
C ASP A 68 -11.05 2.89 -9.61
N LYS A 69 -10.85 3.86 -8.71
CA LYS A 69 -11.48 5.19 -8.78
C LYS A 69 -10.66 6.22 -8.01
N LEU A 70 -10.65 7.45 -8.53
CA LEU A 70 -10.22 8.64 -7.81
C LEU A 70 -11.37 9.24 -7.02
N GLY A 71 -11.14 9.52 -5.74
CA GLY A 71 -12.13 10.12 -4.86
C GLY A 71 -11.59 10.36 -3.46
N TYR A 72 -12.40 11.01 -2.65
CA TYR A 72 -12.15 11.25 -1.24
C TYR A 72 -12.76 10.16 -0.37
N LEU A 73 -12.59 10.30 0.95
CA LEU A 73 -13.07 9.33 1.92
C LEU A 73 -14.61 9.19 1.93
N ASP A 74 -15.32 10.29 1.69
CA ASP A 74 -16.78 10.28 1.57
C ASP A 74 -17.24 9.49 0.33
N ASP A 75 -16.52 9.62 -0.80
CA ASP A 75 -16.80 8.83 -2.00
C ASP A 75 -16.61 7.33 -1.74
N ALA A 76 -15.58 6.97 -0.95
CA ALA A 76 -15.34 5.59 -0.56
C ALA A 76 -16.45 5.07 0.37
N TYR A 77 -16.89 5.86 1.36
CA TYR A 77 -17.99 5.50 2.26
C TYR A 77 -19.31 5.31 1.51
N GLN A 78 -19.65 6.23 0.61
CA GLN A 78 -20.84 6.11 -0.24
C GLN A 78 -20.76 4.85 -1.09
N ARG A 79 -19.60 4.59 -1.72
CA ARG A 79 -19.41 3.40 -2.54
C ARG A 79 -19.55 2.10 -1.75
N ILE A 80 -18.97 2.02 -0.55
CA ILE A 80 -19.11 0.86 0.33
C ILE A 80 -20.58 0.70 0.75
N SER A 81 -21.27 1.79 1.04
CA SER A 81 -22.69 1.77 1.43
C SER A 81 -23.59 1.23 0.32
N GLU A 82 -23.33 1.60 -0.94
CA GLU A 82 -24.01 1.04 -2.11
C GLU A 82 -23.74 -0.46 -2.27
N LEU A 83 -22.49 -0.88 -2.10
CA LEU A 83 -22.06 -2.27 -2.28
C LEU A 83 -22.51 -3.19 -1.15
N SER A 84 -22.67 -2.66 0.06
CA SER A 84 -23.03 -3.46 1.24
C SER A 84 -24.49 -3.87 1.27
N GLY A 85 -25.36 -3.15 0.55
CA GLY A 85 -26.81 -3.40 0.52
C GLY A 85 -27.54 -3.06 1.82
N PHE A 86 -26.86 -2.46 2.81
CA PHE A 86 -27.49 -2.04 4.06
C PHE A 86 -27.98 -0.60 3.97
N SER A 87 -29.18 -0.36 4.49
CA SER A 87 -29.82 0.96 4.52
C SER A 87 -29.25 1.91 5.58
N ARG A 88 -28.51 1.38 6.57
CA ARG A 88 -27.76 2.18 7.55
C ARG A 88 -26.38 1.59 7.75
N ASN A 89 -25.36 2.35 7.39
CA ASN A 89 -23.96 2.01 7.64
C ASN A 89 -23.39 2.98 8.67
N ARG A 90 -22.75 2.48 9.72
CA ARG A 90 -22.05 3.32 10.70
C ARG A 90 -20.55 3.20 10.49
N LEU A 91 -19.88 4.33 10.26
CA LEU A 91 -18.42 4.39 10.20
C LEU A 91 -17.89 4.50 11.63
N VAL A 92 -17.11 3.51 12.08
CA VAL A 92 -16.50 3.48 13.41
C VAL A 92 -15.00 3.61 13.26
N ARG A 93 -14.39 4.51 14.04
CA ARG A 93 -12.94 4.69 14.09
C ARG A 93 -12.40 4.18 15.42
N TYR A 94 -11.39 3.32 15.34
CA TYR A 94 -10.58 2.95 16.50
C TYR A 94 -9.47 3.98 16.70
N ALA A 95 -9.43 4.60 17.87
CA ALA A 95 -8.35 5.49 18.29
C ALA A 95 -7.93 5.11 19.71
N ASN A 96 -6.63 5.14 20.01
CA ASN A 96 -6.19 5.04 21.39
C ASN A 96 -6.42 6.39 22.09
N ALA A 97 -6.65 6.36 23.41
CA ALA A 97 -7.05 7.55 24.19
C ALA A 97 -6.06 8.72 24.12
N TRP A 98 -4.83 8.47 23.67
CA TRP A 98 -3.72 9.42 23.67
C TRP A 98 -3.35 9.97 22.29
N HIS A 99 -3.97 9.52 21.19
CA HIS A 99 -3.68 10.02 19.85
C HIS A 99 -4.93 10.53 19.13
N THR A 100 -5.19 11.84 19.24
CA THR A 100 -6.03 12.56 18.30
C THR A 100 -5.20 12.95 17.08
N GLY A 101 -5.07 11.98 16.18
CA GLY A 101 -4.83 12.16 14.74
C GLY A 101 -3.73 13.10 14.24
N ASN A 102 -2.65 12.53 13.69
CA ASN A 102 -1.53 13.26 13.08
C ASN A 102 -1.75 13.67 11.61
N ASN A 103 -2.91 13.37 11.00
CA ASN A 103 -3.21 13.72 9.60
C ASN A 103 -4.70 14.04 9.35
N ILE A 104 -5.00 14.59 8.18
CA ILE A 104 -6.34 15.04 7.79
C ILE A 104 -7.39 13.91 7.85
N TYR A 105 -7.00 12.67 7.60
CA TYR A 105 -7.90 11.51 7.64
C TYR A 105 -8.21 11.06 9.07
N SER A 106 -7.24 11.24 9.97
CA SER A 106 -7.40 10.88 11.37
C SER A 106 -8.25 11.86 12.18
N ASN A 107 -8.49 13.08 11.67
CA ASN A 107 -9.37 14.07 12.31
C ASN A 107 -10.69 14.27 11.54
N ALA A 108 -10.87 13.62 10.39
CA ALA A 108 -12.06 13.77 9.56
C ALA A 108 -13.36 13.30 10.25
N PHE A 109 -13.24 12.42 11.26
CA PHE A 109 -14.40 11.88 11.99
C PHE A 109 -14.24 11.95 13.51
N PRO A 110 -15.29 12.36 14.24
CA PRO A 110 -15.32 12.27 15.70
C PRO A 110 -15.01 10.83 16.15
N VAL A 111 -14.18 10.68 17.19
CA VAL A 111 -14.13 9.42 17.93
C VAL A 111 -15.38 9.42 18.80
N GLU A 112 -16.37 8.60 18.47
CA GLU A 112 -17.40 8.31 19.45
C GLU A 112 -16.78 7.42 20.54
N PRO A 113 -16.94 7.76 21.83
CA PRO A 113 -16.53 6.84 22.89
C PRO A 113 -17.28 5.53 22.70
N PHE A 114 -16.56 4.42 22.85
CA PHE A 114 -17.16 3.09 22.85
C PHE A 114 -18.19 3.06 24.00
N SER A 115 -19.48 3.00 23.67
CA SER A 115 -20.53 2.78 24.65
C SER A 115 -20.61 1.28 24.94
N ASP A 116 -20.42 0.89 26.19
CA ASP A 116 -20.68 -0.47 26.69
C ASP A 116 -22.13 -0.90 26.48
#